data_AF-A0A7S3SS51-F1
#
_entry.id   AF-A0A7S3SS51-F1
#
_cell.length_a   1.000
_cell.length_b   1.000
_cell.length_c   1.000
_cell.angle_alpha   90.00
_cell.angle_beta   90.00
_cell.angle_gamma   90.00
#
_symmetry.space_group_name_H-M   'P 1'
#
loop_
_entity.id
_entity.type
_entity.pdbx_description
1 polymer ?
#
loop_
_entity_poly.entity_id
_entity_poly.type
_entity_poly.pdbx_seq_one_letter_code
_entity_poly.pdbx_strand_id
1 'polypeptide(L)'
;NKKLGIDISVLSENLKEIMRGIRMHLVTLIEGLEEAEMNAMALGLAHTLSRFKLKFSPDKVDVMIMQAVGLLDDLDKELNNFAMRLREWYGWHFPEMGKIVTENLAYAKVVRLMGMKSTNKEV
;
A
#
# COMPACT_ATOMS: atom_id res chain seq x y z
N ASN A 1 -0.79 5.40 49.33
CA ASN A 1 -1.34 6.70 48.89
C ASN A 1 -1.38 7.83 49.94
N LYS A 2 -1.13 7.60 51.25
CA LYS A 2 -0.98 8.69 52.25
C LYS A 2 0.28 9.56 52.12
N LYS A 3 1.24 9.21 51.26
CA LYS A 3 2.57 9.87 51.18
C LYS A 3 2.58 11.19 50.41
N LEU A 4 1.52 11.46 49.63
CA LEU A 4 1.36 12.68 48.82
C LEU A 4 0.20 13.56 49.31
N GLY A 5 -0.53 13.17 50.35
CA GLY A 5 -1.67 13.93 50.87
C GLY A 5 -2.91 13.99 49.96
N ILE A 6 -2.88 13.32 48.79
CA ILE A 6 -3.99 13.31 47.84
C ILE A 6 -4.86 12.09 48.11
N ASP A 7 -6.09 12.33 48.54
CA ASP A 7 -7.13 11.31 48.64
C ASP A 7 -7.84 11.19 47.28
N ILE A 8 -7.78 10.01 46.66
CA ILE A 8 -8.38 9.76 45.35
C ILE A 8 -9.62 8.90 45.56
N SER A 9 -10.79 9.53 45.55
CA SER A 9 -12.09 8.87 45.67
C SER A 9 -12.58 8.35 44.30
N VAL A 10 -11.91 7.31 43.78
CA VAL A 10 -12.09 6.77 42.41
C VAL A 10 -13.52 6.31 42.08
N LEU A 11 -14.43 6.18 43.07
CA LEU A 11 -15.74 5.54 42.90
C LEU A 11 -16.98 6.33 43.34
N SER A 12 -16.87 7.59 43.72
CA SER A 12 -18.07 8.35 44.12
C SER A 12 -19.02 8.55 42.93
N GLU A 13 -20.33 8.41 43.15
CA GLU A 13 -21.36 8.60 42.10
C GLU A 13 -21.28 10.01 41.49
N ASN A 14 -21.03 11.02 42.33
CA ASN A 14 -20.86 12.40 41.88
C ASN A 14 -19.68 12.55 40.92
N LEU A 15 -18.54 11.90 41.19
CA LEU A 15 -17.38 11.94 40.30
C LEU A 15 -17.67 11.27 38.95
N LYS A 16 -18.44 10.17 38.95
CA LYS A 16 -18.85 9.50 37.70
C LYS A 16 -19.70 10.41 36.82
N GLU A 17 -20.65 11.14 37.41
CA GLU A 17 -21.49 12.11 36.70
C GLU A 17 -20.68 13.28 36.14
N ILE A 18 -19.74 13.82 36.93
CA ILE A 18 -18.80 14.86 36.45
C ILE A 18 -17.97 14.34 35.27
N MET A 19 -17.37 13.15 35.39
CA MET A 19 -16.60 12.54 34.30
C MET A 19 -17.45 12.23 33.07
N ARG A 20 -18.74 11.91 33.24
CA ARG A 20 -19.69 11.75 32.14
C ARG A 20 -19.94 13.08 31.44
N GLY A 21 -20.22 14.15 32.18
CA GLY A 21 -20.37 15.51 31.67
C GLY A 21 -19.16 15.97 30.87
N ILE A 22 -17.95 15.77 31.41
CA ILE A 22 -16.69 16.12 30.73
C ILE A 22 -16.56 15.36 29.40
N ARG A 23 -16.86 14.05 29.37
CA ARG A 23 -16.78 13.26 28.12
C ARG A 23 -17.79 13.72 27.07
N MET A 24 -19.01 14.10 27.46
CA MET A 24 -20.04 14.57 26.53
C MET A 24 -19.69 15.92 25.91
N HIS A 25 -19.05 16.80 26.68
CA HIS A 25 -18.72 18.17 26.27
C HIS A 25 -17.24 18.35 25.92
N LEU A 26 -16.50 17.27 25.71
CA LEU A 26 -15.05 17.30 25.55
C LEU A 26 -14.61 18.17 24.36
N VAL A 27 -15.33 18.06 23.24
CA VAL A 27 -15.11 18.88 22.02
C VAL A 27 -15.34 20.36 22.30
N THR A 28 -16.35 20.70 23.12
CA THR A 28 -16.67 22.10 23.46
C THR A 28 -15.77 22.68 24.55
N LEU A 29 -15.17 21.84 25.39
CA LEU A 29 -14.30 22.25 26.50
C LEU A 29 -12.86 22.51 26.07
N ILE A 30 -12.44 21.92 24.94
CA ILE A 30 -11.08 22.06 24.41
C ILE A 30 -11.17 22.97 23.17
N GLU A 31 -10.65 24.18 23.29
CA GLU A 31 -10.60 25.12 22.18
C GLU A 31 -9.77 24.56 21.02
N GLY A 32 -10.31 24.66 19.80
CA GLY A 32 -9.64 24.20 18.58
C GLY A 32 -9.71 22.69 18.32
N LEU A 33 -10.44 21.92 19.14
CA LEU A 33 -10.66 20.50 18.87
C LEU A 33 -11.89 20.30 17.97
N GLU A 34 -11.68 19.81 16.76
CA GLU A 34 -12.79 19.42 15.89
C GLU A 34 -13.28 17.99 16.19
N GLU A 35 -14.59 17.78 16.11
CA GLU A 35 -15.20 16.46 16.33
C GLU A 35 -14.70 15.41 15.32
N ALA A 36 -14.45 15.83 14.08
CA ALA A 36 -13.90 14.98 13.03
C ALA A 36 -12.50 14.45 13.39
N GLU A 37 -11.62 15.32 13.89
CA GLU A 37 -10.27 14.95 14.32
C GLU A 37 -10.30 14.01 15.54
N MET A 38 -11.17 14.29 16.51
CA MET A 38 -11.36 13.44 17.68
C MET A 38 -11.82 12.02 17.29
N ASN A 39 -12.78 11.92 16.36
CA ASN A 39 -13.26 10.64 15.86
C ASN A 39 -12.17 9.87 15.09
N ALA A 40 -11.41 10.55 14.25
CA ALA A 40 -10.27 9.96 13.54
C ALA A 40 -9.19 9.44 14.51
N MET A 41 -8.89 10.22 15.56
CA MET A 41 -7.92 9.84 16.59
C MET A 41 -8.42 8.63 17.39
N ALA A 42 -9.70 8.61 17.81
CA ALA A 42 -10.30 7.49 18.52
C ALA A 42 -10.25 6.20 17.69
N LEU A 43 -10.54 6.28 16.40
CA LEU A 43 -10.44 5.15 15.48
C LEU A 43 -8.99 4.65 15.34
N GLY A 44 -8.03 5.57 15.17
CA GLY A 44 -6.61 5.25 15.10
C GLY A 44 -6.08 4.56 16.36
N LEU A 45 -6.49 5.05 17.53
CA LEU A 45 -6.16 4.45 18.83
C LEU A 45 -6.79 3.06 18.98
N ALA A 46 -8.08 2.91 18.64
CA ALA A 46 -8.79 1.64 18.71
C ALA A 46 -8.12 0.60 17.79
N HIS A 47 -7.77 0.97 16.56
CA HIS A 47 -7.03 0.12 15.64
C HIS A 47 -5.65 -0.27 16.18
N THR A 48 -4.90 0.68 16.74
CA THR A 48 -3.55 0.42 17.26
C THR A 48 -3.59 -0.51 18.48
N LEU A 49 -4.51 -0.24 19.42
CA LEU A 49 -4.71 -1.08 20.61
C LEU A 49 -5.15 -2.50 20.23
N SER A 50 -6.09 -2.62 19.29
CA SER A 50 -6.57 -3.90 18.78
C SER A 50 -5.44 -4.70 18.15
N ARG A 51 -4.65 -4.09 17.25
CA ARG A 51 -3.49 -4.73 16.60
C ARG A 51 -2.42 -5.16 17.60
N PHE A 52 -2.15 -4.36 18.64
CA PHE A 52 -1.18 -4.69 19.67
C PHE A 52 -1.63 -5.87 20.55
N LYS A 53 -2.90 -5.89 20.96
CA LYS A 53 -3.45 -6.96 21.79
C LYS A 53 -3.64 -8.27 21.02
N LEU A 54 -4.06 -8.20 19.76
CA LEU A 54 -4.47 -9.36 18.97
C LEU A 54 -3.35 -9.98 18.10
N LYS A 55 -2.06 -9.75 18.42
CA LYS A 55 -0.86 -10.36 17.78
C LYS A 55 -1.08 -10.79 16.32
N PHE A 56 -0.74 -9.93 15.35
CA PHE A 56 -0.64 -10.25 13.90
C PHE A 56 -1.78 -11.14 13.34
N SER A 57 -2.77 -10.52 12.68
CA SER A 57 -3.77 -11.27 11.91
C SER A 57 -3.09 -11.95 10.69
N PRO A 58 -3.04 -13.29 10.63
CA PRO A 58 -2.47 -14.02 9.49
C PRO A 58 -3.22 -13.73 8.18
N ASP A 59 -4.49 -13.30 8.27
CA ASP A 59 -5.30 -12.89 7.11
C ASP A 59 -4.64 -11.79 6.27
N LYS A 60 -3.80 -10.94 6.90
CA LYS A 60 -3.07 -9.89 6.18
C LYS A 60 -1.95 -10.45 5.30
N VAL A 61 -1.31 -11.54 5.70
CA VAL A 61 -0.26 -12.18 4.90
C VAL A 61 -0.89 -12.89 3.71
N ASP A 62 -2.02 -13.57 3.91
CA ASP A 62 -2.75 -14.25 2.85
C ASP A 62 -3.25 -13.27 1.78
N VAL A 63 -3.69 -12.08 2.19
CA VAL A 63 -4.04 -11.00 1.25
C VAL A 63 -2.84 -10.59 0.40
N MET A 64 -1.65 -10.45 0.98
CA MET A 64 -0.45 -10.09 0.23
C MET A 64 -0.05 -11.18 -0.78
N ILE A 65 -0.20 -12.46 -0.41
CA ILE A 65 0.08 -13.59 -1.30
C ILE A 65 -0.90 -13.60 -2.48
N MET A 66 -2.21 -13.46 -2.22
CA MET A 66 -3.23 -13.38 -3.27
C MET A 66 -2.97 -12.20 -4.22
N GLN A 67 -2.60 -11.03 -3.68
CA GLN A 67 -2.25 -9.86 -4.47
C GLN A 67 -1.00 -10.10 -5.32
N ALA A 68 0.04 -10.74 -4.78
CA ALA A 68 1.27 -11.02 -5.50
C ALA A 68 1.07 -12.01 -6.66
N VAL A 69 0.25 -13.05 -6.46
CA VAL A 69 -0.11 -14.01 -7.53
C VAL A 69 -0.91 -13.30 -8.62
N GLY A 70 -1.92 -12.50 -8.26
CA GLY A 70 -2.70 -11.74 -9.24
C GLY A 70 -1.84 -10.76 -10.05
N LEU A 71 -0.90 -10.07 -9.39
CA LEU A 71 0.04 -9.19 -10.07
C LEU A 71 0.94 -9.93 -11.06
N LEU A 72 1.37 -11.16 -10.73
CA LEU A 72 2.19 -11.98 -11.63
C LEU A 72 1.41 -12.32 -12.91
N ASP A 73 0.15 -12.72 -12.79
CA ASP A 73 -0.72 -13.04 -13.92
C ASP A 73 -0.99 -11.82 -14.82
N ASP A 74 -1.16 -10.64 -14.22
CA ASP A 74 -1.35 -9.39 -14.96
C ASP A 74 -0.07 -8.98 -15.70
N LEU A 75 1.10 -9.11 -15.05
CA LEU A 75 2.39 -8.84 -15.68
C LEU A 75 2.65 -9.76 -16.88
N ASP A 76 2.28 -11.04 -16.81
CA ASP A 76 2.45 -11.96 -17.94
C ASP A 76 1.61 -11.57 -19.16
N LYS A 77 0.39 -11.06 -18.95
CA LYS A 77 -0.45 -10.52 -20.03
C LYS A 77 0.15 -9.25 -20.63
N GLU A 78 0.58 -8.32 -19.78
CA GLU A 78 1.18 -7.06 -20.22
C GLU A 78 2.50 -7.27 -20.97
N LEU A 79 3.36 -8.16 -20.49
CA LEU A 79 4.62 -8.50 -21.15
C LEU A 79 4.39 -9.04 -22.56
N ASN A 80 3.37 -9.87 -22.75
CA ASN A 80 3.00 -10.36 -24.08
C ASN A 80 2.48 -9.24 -24.99
N ASN A 81 1.63 -8.35 -24.48
CA ASN A 81 1.17 -7.18 -25.23
C ASN A 81 2.33 -6.28 -25.66
N PHE A 82 3.26 -5.98 -24.75
CA PHE A 82 4.45 -5.20 -25.06
C PHE A 82 5.37 -5.90 -26.06
N ALA A 83 5.54 -7.22 -25.94
CA ALA A 83 6.34 -7.99 -26.90
C ALA A 83 5.74 -7.98 -28.31
N MET A 84 4.42 -8.14 -28.43
CA MET A 84 3.74 -8.02 -29.72
C MET A 84 3.90 -6.62 -30.30
N ARG A 85 3.73 -5.58 -29.46
CA ARG A 85 3.89 -4.20 -29.91
C ARG A 85 5.33 -3.88 -30.35
N LEU A 86 6.32 -4.41 -29.63
CA LEU A 86 7.73 -4.27 -29.97
C LEU A 86 8.05 -4.92 -31.32
N ARG A 87 7.49 -6.11 -31.59
CA ARG A 87 7.64 -6.79 -32.88
C ARG A 87 7.01 -6.04 -34.02
N GLU A 88 5.83 -5.46 -33.82
CA GLU A 88 5.21 -4.60 -34.84
C GLU A 88 6.10 -3.41 -35.15
N TRP A 89 6.55 -2.66 -34.13
CA TRP A 89 7.37 -1.46 -34.31
C TRP A 89 8.71 -1.76 -34.97
N TYR A 90 9.46 -2.74 -34.46
CA TYR A 90 10.77 -3.07 -35.01
C TYR A 90 10.68 -3.89 -36.29
N GLY A 91 9.56 -4.58 -36.54
CA GLY A 91 9.28 -5.29 -37.78
C GLY A 91 9.25 -4.36 -39.00
N TRP A 92 8.85 -3.09 -38.85
CA TRP A 92 8.97 -2.08 -39.93
C TRP A 92 10.43 -1.79 -40.29
N HIS A 93 11.35 -1.93 -39.35
CA HIS A 93 12.76 -1.65 -39.52
C HIS A 93 13.55 -2.86 -40.05
N PHE A 94 13.26 -4.04 -39.50
CA PHE A 94 13.94 -5.29 -39.85
C PHE A 94 12.95 -6.48 -39.78
N PRO A 95 12.13 -6.69 -40.83
CA PRO A 95 11.00 -7.62 -40.81
C PRO A 95 11.40 -9.10 -40.71
N GLU A 96 12.60 -9.45 -41.16
CA GLU A 96 13.10 -10.84 -41.14
C GLU A 96 13.40 -11.33 -39.73
N MET A 97 13.70 -10.43 -38.80
CA MET A 97 14.03 -10.76 -37.41
C MET A 97 12.88 -11.42 -36.66
N GLY A 98 11.64 -11.01 -36.95
CA GLY A 98 10.45 -11.58 -36.31
C GLY A 98 10.25 -13.07 -36.64
N LYS A 99 10.79 -13.53 -37.78
CA LYS A 99 10.75 -14.94 -38.18
C LYS A 99 11.89 -15.76 -37.57
N ILE A 100 13.03 -15.12 -37.32
CA ILE A 100 14.24 -15.79 -36.81
C ILE A 100 14.16 -15.94 -35.28
N VAL A 101 13.74 -14.90 -34.57
CA VAL A 101 13.68 -14.89 -33.10
C VAL A 101 12.23 -14.96 -32.62
N THR A 102 11.81 -16.16 -32.23
CA THR A 102 10.43 -16.47 -31.83
C THR A 102 10.15 -16.14 -30.36
N GLU A 103 11.14 -16.20 -29.47
CA GLU A 103 10.96 -15.89 -28.04
C GLU A 103 10.91 -14.38 -27.78
N ASN A 104 9.92 -13.92 -27.01
CA ASN A 104 9.67 -12.50 -26.71
C ASN A 104 10.87 -11.83 -26.03
N LEU A 105 11.44 -12.48 -25.01
CA LEU A 105 12.54 -11.93 -24.23
C LEU A 105 13.82 -11.85 -25.06
N ALA A 106 14.14 -12.90 -25.83
CA ALA A 106 15.27 -12.90 -26.75
C ALA A 106 15.12 -11.80 -27.81
N TYR A 107 13.92 -11.63 -28.39
CA TYR A 107 13.64 -10.57 -29.35
C TYR A 107 13.93 -9.19 -28.76
N ALA A 108 13.43 -8.91 -27.55
CA ALA A 108 13.67 -7.64 -26.87
C ALA A 108 15.16 -7.37 -26.58
N LYS A 109 15.92 -8.40 -26.16
CA LYS A 109 17.36 -8.28 -25.92
C LYS A 109 18.12 -7.95 -27.21
N VAL A 110 17.78 -8.60 -28.32
CA VAL A 110 18.43 -8.38 -29.61
C VAL A 110 18.09 -6.98 -30.16
N VAL A 111 16.83 -6.55 -30.08
CA VAL A 111 16.44 -5.18 -30.47
C VAL A 111 17.23 -4.14 -29.68
N ARG A 112 17.41 -4.35 -28.37
CA ARG A 112 18.22 -3.47 -27.53
C ARG A 112 19.69 -3.40 -27.96
N LEU A 113 20.27 -4.52 -28.40
CA LEU A 113 21.66 -4.58 -28.85
C LEU A 113 21.85 -4.00 -30.25
N MET A 114 20.90 -4.22 -31.17
CA MET A 114 21.03 -3.80 -32.57
C MET A 114 20.83 -2.29 -32.78
N GLY A 115 20.05 -1.60 -31.95
CA GLY A 115 19.79 -0.17 -32.12
C GLY A 115 19.19 0.18 -33.49
N MET A 116 19.54 1.35 -34.05
CA MET A 116 19.12 1.79 -35.39
C MET A 116 20.10 1.32 -36.48
N LYS A 117 19.57 0.80 -37.60
CA LYS A 117 20.30 0.27 -38.78
C LYS A 117 21.39 1.19 -39.34
N SER A 118 21.34 2.48 -39.09
CA SER A 118 22.38 3.44 -39.49
C SER A 118 23.70 3.30 -38.72
N THR A 119 23.72 2.58 -37.60
CA THR A 119 24.88 2.51 -36.69
C THR A 119 25.81 1.31 -36.95
N ASN A 120 25.42 0.34 -37.78
CA ASN A 120 26.35 -0.73 -38.18
C ASN A 120 27.10 -0.35 -39.46
N LYS A 121 27.97 0.65 -39.35
CA LYS A 121 29.24 0.65 -40.06
C LYS A 121 30.31 0.39 -39.00
N GLU A 122 31.09 -0.66 -39.20
CA GLU A 122 32.31 -1.00 -38.46
C GLU A 122 32.12 -1.74 -37.14
N VAL A 123 32.05 -3.07 -37.24
CA VAL A 123 33.02 -3.99 -36.61
C VAL A 123 33.44 -5.00 -37.65
#